data_AF-A0A538E6H8-F1
#
_entry.id   AF-A0A538E6H8-F1
#
_cell.length_a   1.000
_cell.length_b   1.000
_cell.length_c   1.000
_cell.angle_alpha   90.00
_cell.angle_beta   90.00
_cell.angle_gamma   90.00
#
_symmetry.space_group_name_H-M   'P 1'
#
loop_
_entity.id
_entity.type
_entity.pdbx_description
1 polymer ?
#
loop_
_entity_poly.entity_id
_entity_poly.type
_entity_poly.pdbx_seq_one_letter_code
_entity_poly.pdbx_strand_id
1 'polypeptide(L)'
;MVFPEKALTRLLAAAAAVLAAAAITSTAVAAPPSTPVYDSKGRIIQTPFAPAQVAARLTEQRAIRLFLADDKVADWLSRYPRKNRRVSATYESNPQRCTAGTAGGCWNLRVDWDPAGEIASGRVDDRAARITEAWTGAQVAWKMARGGKGAFGGAKINSTSVWLGFCIVFLLGLAEYRRPLSWRNLDLLMLLSFSVSLWFFNHGNVFASVPLAYPPLAYLAARCLWIGCTGRAVRGRVVWPYWVLLAAAVFLAGFRIGLNIEDSNVIDVGYAGVIGAQRIAAGQSPYGHFPVEKSLKACGAADAEGEIRDRIQTNGRCESANPQGDTYGPVAYESYLPGYWIRGWSGKWDDLPAVHFTSIAFDLACLLGLALVGLRFGGPLLAGALPFAWAAYPFTQYVSSSNTNDALPAAFLIWGFWLVTSAWARGIFVALSSWTKFATLVVAPMWLTYPELKWRPRRLLAYAGGFALATVAAFSILLLEPSPLHAAHVFYDRTIKNQIDRESPFSLWDWRQYHARGIPNLHVVQYVLEGLLVLGAIAFAFVPRRKSPLQLAALTAALLIGFELVLTHWFYLYIPWFFPFVAFAFLAPSGRADPQPEPAG
;
A
#
# COMPACT_ATOMS: atom_id res chain seq x y z
N MET A 1 73.40 16.30 18.24
CA MET A 1 72.16 16.99 18.64
C MET A 1 71.75 16.36 19.97
N VAL A 2 71.97 17.10 21.06
CA VAL A 2 71.88 16.63 22.45
C VAL A 2 70.42 16.73 22.91
N PHE A 3 69.82 15.61 23.30
CA PHE A 3 68.51 15.61 23.95
C PHE A 3 68.67 16.05 25.41
N PRO A 4 67.88 17.02 25.90
CA PRO A 4 67.97 17.46 27.28
C PRO A 4 67.38 16.42 28.25
N GLU A 5 68.21 15.98 29.18
CA GLU A 5 67.96 15.00 30.27
C GLU A 5 66.68 15.25 31.10
N LYS A 6 66.14 16.49 31.06
CA LYS A 6 64.94 16.92 31.78
C LYS A 6 63.62 16.52 31.10
N ALA A 7 63.64 16.11 29.83
CA ALA A 7 62.44 15.66 29.11
C ALA A 7 62.11 14.18 29.38
N LEU A 8 63.14 13.34 29.56
CA LEU A 8 62.97 11.90 29.83
C LEU A 8 62.48 11.63 31.26
N THR A 9 62.90 12.45 32.23
CA THR A 9 62.47 12.37 33.63
C THR A 9 61.01 12.78 33.82
N ARG A 10 60.48 13.72 33.02
CA ARG A 10 59.06 14.11 33.07
C ARG A 10 58.12 13.06 32.44
N LEU A 11 58.57 12.37 31.41
CA LEU A 11 57.85 11.25 30.80
C LEU A 11 57.80 10.02 31.72
N LEU A 12 58.89 9.72 32.45
CA LEU A 12 58.92 8.62 33.41
C LEU A 12 58.12 8.92 34.70
N ALA A 13 58.09 10.18 35.16
CA ALA A 13 57.25 10.59 36.30
C ALA A 13 55.74 10.56 35.97
N ALA A 14 55.36 10.91 34.73
CA ALA A 14 53.97 10.81 34.27
C ALA A 14 53.52 9.34 34.11
N ALA A 15 54.41 8.45 33.65
CA ALA A 15 54.13 7.02 33.56
C ALA A 15 54.00 6.35 34.94
N ALA A 16 54.79 6.77 35.93
CA ALA A 16 54.70 6.28 37.31
C ALA A 16 53.42 6.76 38.04
N ALA A 17 52.96 7.98 37.76
CA ALA A 17 51.68 8.49 38.31
C ALA A 17 50.45 7.79 37.72
N VAL A 18 50.50 7.40 36.44
CA VAL A 18 49.43 6.62 35.79
C VAL A 18 49.42 5.15 36.26
N LEU A 19 50.58 4.58 36.58
CA LEU A 19 50.68 3.23 37.16
C LEU A 19 50.30 3.17 38.66
N ALA A 20 50.50 4.24 39.43
CA ALA A 20 50.06 4.33 40.83
C ALA A 20 48.54 4.58 40.98
N ALA A 21 47.90 5.24 40.00
CA ALA A 21 46.44 5.41 39.99
C ALA A 21 45.68 4.12 39.61
N ALA A 22 46.37 3.11 39.06
CA ALA A 22 45.82 1.80 38.75
C ALA A 22 45.83 0.80 39.93
N ALA A 23 46.33 1.20 41.10
CA ALA A 23 46.39 0.37 42.31
C ALA A 23 45.44 0.81 43.43
N ILE A 24 44.33 1.49 43.10
CA ILE A 24 43.20 1.54 44.02
C ILE A 24 42.53 0.17 43.95
N THR A 25 42.76 -0.62 44.99
CA THR A 25 42.03 -1.84 45.29
C THR A 25 40.54 -1.53 45.30
N SER A 26 39.86 -1.78 44.18
CA SER A 26 38.43 -2.07 44.21
C SER A 26 38.29 -3.27 45.14
N THR A 27 37.62 -3.08 46.27
CA THR A 27 36.99 -4.20 46.98
C THR A 27 36.04 -4.84 45.98
N ALA A 28 36.52 -5.86 45.28
CA ALA A 28 35.70 -6.68 44.41
C ALA A 28 34.74 -7.44 45.30
N VAL A 29 33.56 -6.84 45.52
CA VAL A 29 32.36 -7.63 45.76
C VAL A 29 32.29 -8.57 44.56
N ALA A 30 32.38 -9.87 44.80
CA ALA A 30 32.33 -10.89 43.76
C ALA A 30 31.14 -10.58 42.83
N ALA A 31 31.44 -10.31 41.55
CA ALA A 31 30.40 -10.11 40.56
C ALA A 31 29.58 -11.40 40.48
N PRO A 32 28.23 -11.33 40.55
CA PRO A 32 27.41 -12.52 40.47
C PRO A 32 27.63 -13.22 39.13
N PRO A 33 27.54 -14.57 39.08
CA PRO A 33 27.78 -15.34 37.87
C PRO A 33 26.86 -14.85 36.75
N SER A 34 27.39 -14.73 35.52
CA SER A 34 26.67 -14.26 34.32
C SER A 34 26.26 -15.40 33.37
N THR A 35 26.52 -16.65 33.75
CA THR A 35 26.21 -17.87 32.99
C THR A 35 25.53 -18.91 33.89
N PRO A 36 24.64 -19.77 33.34
CA PRO A 36 24.07 -20.87 34.11
C PRO A 36 25.17 -21.81 34.60
N VAL A 37 25.11 -22.19 35.88
CA VAL A 37 26.02 -23.16 36.48
C VAL A 37 25.43 -24.55 36.30
N TYR A 38 26.22 -25.46 35.76
CA TYR A 38 25.83 -26.85 35.51
C TYR A 38 26.53 -27.79 36.51
N ASP A 39 25.86 -28.86 36.91
CA ASP A 39 26.48 -29.96 37.65
C ASP A 39 27.36 -30.84 36.74
N SER A 40 28.06 -31.80 37.35
CA SER A 40 28.92 -32.76 36.63
C SER A 40 28.17 -33.69 35.67
N LYS A 41 26.83 -33.63 35.62
CA LYS A 41 25.96 -34.36 34.70
C LYS A 41 25.31 -33.45 33.65
N GLY A 42 25.75 -32.18 33.56
CA GLY A 42 25.25 -31.21 32.59
C GLY A 42 23.85 -30.66 32.91
N ARG A 43 23.38 -30.76 34.16
CA ARG A 43 22.09 -30.21 34.60
C ARG A 43 22.28 -28.85 35.22
N ILE A 44 21.42 -27.90 34.89
CA ILE A 44 21.47 -26.54 35.46
C ILE A 44 21.13 -26.62 36.96
N ILE A 45 22.04 -26.17 37.80
CA ILE A 45 21.89 -26.13 39.26
C ILE A 45 21.79 -24.70 39.80
N GLN A 46 22.19 -23.69 39.01
CA GLN A 46 22.01 -22.29 39.34
C GLN A 46 21.85 -21.46 38.06
N THR A 47 20.83 -20.62 37.99
CA THR A 47 20.67 -19.62 36.91
C THR A 47 21.10 -18.24 37.41
N PRO A 48 21.75 -17.42 36.56
CA PRO A 48 22.07 -16.05 36.91
C PRO A 48 20.77 -15.23 36.84
N PHE A 49 20.32 -14.73 38.00
CA PHE A 49 19.20 -13.80 38.22
C PHE A 49 18.00 -13.92 37.25
N ALA A 50 16.85 -14.39 37.76
CA ALA A 50 15.59 -13.85 37.25
C ALA A 50 15.68 -12.31 37.41
N PRO A 51 15.51 -11.51 36.33
CA PRO A 51 15.56 -10.06 36.48
C PRO A 51 14.60 -9.67 37.59
N ALA A 52 15.10 -8.97 38.61
CA ALA A 52 14.24 -8.46 39.67
C ALA A 52 13.10 -7.71 38.98
N GLN A 53 11.86 -8.15 39.17
CA GLN A 53 10.70 -7.40 38.70
C GLN A 53 10.80 -6.02 39.35
N VAL A 54 11.27 -5.04 38.58
CA VAL A 54 11.41 -3.67 39.05
C VAL A 54 9.99 -3.21 39.31
N ALA A 55 9.62 -3.13 40.59
CA ALA A 55 8.31 -2.67 40.99
C ALA A 55 8.02 -1.31 40.33
N ALA A 56 6.82 -1.16 39.80
CA ALA A 56 6.39 0.06 39.15
C ALA A 56 6.53 1.25 40.13
N ARG A 57 7.09 2.35 39.63
CA ARG A 57 7.33 3.57 40.40
C ARG A 57 6.10 4.46 40.42
N LEU A 58 5.35 4.51 39.33
CA LEU A 58 4.02 5.11 39.30
C LEU A 58 3.00 4.14 39.88
N THR A 59 1.96 4.71 40.48
CA THR A 59 0.74 3.95 40.74
C THR A 59 -0.10 3.85 39.47
N GLU A 60 -0.88 2.78 39.34
CA GLU A 60 -1.84 2.60 38.26
C GLU A 60 -2.73 3.84 38.06
N GLN A 61 -3.27 4.37 39.17
CA GLN A 61 -4.11 5.57 39.17
C GLN A 61 -3.37 6.83 38.71
N ARG A 62 -2.05 6.93 38.96
CA ARG A 62 -1.25 8.05 38.46
C ARG A 62 -1.00 7.91 36.97
N ALA A 63 -0.68 6.72 36.48
CA ALA A 63 -0.52 6.45 35.05
C ALA A 63 -1.81 6.73 34.27
N ILE A 64 -2.96 6.28 34.78
CA ILE A 64 -4.29 6.57 34.21
C ILE A 64 -4.54 8.09 34.18
N ARG A 65 -4.29 8.80 35.27
CA ARG A 65 -4.50 10.26 35.31
C ARG A 65 -3.62 11.01 34.32
N LEU A 66 -2.36 10.61 34.18
CA LEU A 66 -1.44 11.20 33.20
C LEU A 66 -1.98 10.99 31.78
N PHE A 67 -2.34 9.75 31.44
CA PHE A 67 -2.84 9.42 30.12
C PHE A 67 -4.15 10.13 29.75
N LEU A 68 -5.12 10.18 30.68
CA LEU A 68 -6.39 10.86 30.45
C LEU A 68 -6.26 12.39 30.39
N ALA A 69 -5.14 12.94 30.88
CA ALA A 69 -4.84 14.37 30.84
C ALA A 69 -4.01 14.79 29.62
N ASP A 70 -3.56 13.84 28.79
CA ASP A 70 -2.92 14.13 27.51
C ASP A 70 -3.86 14.95 26.61
N ASP A 71 -3.37 16.03 25.99
CA ASP A 71 -4.22 16.92 25.19
C ASP A 71 -4.92 16.18 24.05
N LYS A 72 -4.22 15.27 23.36
CA LYS A 72 -4.77 14.52 22.23
C LYS A 72 -5.79 13.48 22.71
N VAL A 73 -5.49 12.75 23.78
CA VAL A 73 -6.43 11.77 24.36
C VAL A 73 -7.67 12.50 24.92
N ALA A 74 -7.47 13.58 25.67
CA ALA A 74 -8.55 14.35 26.28
C ALA A 74 -9.48 14.97 25.22
N ASP A 75 -8.93 15.57 24.15
CA ASP A 75 -9.72 16.08 23.03
C ASP A 75 -10.57 14.98 22.39
N TRP A 76 -9.96 13.83 22.06
CA TRP A 76 -10.70 12.71 21.47
C TRP A 76 -11.79 12.17 22.40
N LEU A 77 -11.45 11.98 23.68
CA LEU A 77 -12.35 11.47 24.70
C LEU A 77 -13.48 12.44 25.07
N SER A 78 -13.37 13.73 24.72
CA SER A 78 -14.45 14.72 24.87
C SER A 78 -15.67 14.39 24.00
N ARG A 79 -15.48 13.57 22.95
CA ARG A 79 -16.52 13.14 22.01
C ARG A 79 -17.40 12.02 22.54
N TYR A 80 -17.03 11.43 23.68
CA TYR A 80 -17.69 10.29 24.29
C TYR A 80 -18.20 10.63 25.71
N PRO A 81 -19.33 10.06 26.15
CA PRO A 81 -19.74 10.12 27.54
C PRO A 81 -18.66 9.58 28.49
N ARG A 82 -18.62 10.12 29.71
CA ARG A 82 -17.82 9.52 30.80
C ARG A 82 -18.48 8.27 31.38
N LYS A 83 -19.81 8.19 31.32
CA LYS A 83 -20.59 7.03 31.75
C LYS A 83 -20.23 5.82 30.88
N ASN A 84 -20.08 4.65 31.51
CA ASN A 84 -19.72 3.37 30.88
C ASN A 84 -18.33 3.31 30.25
N ARG A 85 -17.48 4.31 30.49
CA ARG A 85 -16.08 4.28 30.07
C ARG A 85 -15.29 3.39 31.02
N ARG A 86 -14.59 2.39 30.49
CA ARG A 86 -13.68 1.53 31.23
C ARG A 86 -12.25 1.94 30.91
N VAL A 87 -11.41 2.04 31.93
CA VAL A 87 -9.99 2.36 31.76
C VAL A 87 -9.19 1.28 32.47
N SER A 88 -8.25 0.68 31.76
CA SER A 88 -7.35 -0.33 32.31
C SER A 88 -5.90 0.08 32.07
N ALA A 89 -5.04 -0.30 33.00
CA ALA A 89 -3.62 -0.02 32.92
C ALA A 89 -2.83 -1.26 33.35
N THR A 90 -1.90 -1.69 32.48
CA THR A 90 -1.07 -2.88 32.72
C THR A 90 0.40 -2.49 32.71
N TYR A 91 1.14 -2.83 33.76
CA TYR A 91 2.56 -2.54 33.85
C TYR A 91 3.40 -3.58 33.08
N GLU A 92 4.28 -3.09 32.20
CA GLU A 92 5.30 -3.87 31.50
C GLU A 92 6.66 -3.55 32.12
N SER A 93 7.23 -4.53 32.81
CA SER A 93 8.52 -4.40 33.49
C SER A 93 9.73 -4.53 32.56
N ASN A 94 9.53 -5.01 31.34
CA ASN A 94 10.57 -5.22 30.35
C ASN A 94 10.72 -3.96 29.46
N PRO A 95 11.80 -3.16 29.60
CA PRO A 95 11.97 -1.92 28.85
C PRO A 95 12.03 -2.14 27.33
N GLN A 96 12.44 -3.33 26.88
CA GLN A 96 12.51 -3.69 25.48
C GLN A 96 11.12 -3.79 24.83
N ARG A 97 10.07 -4.03 25.63
CA ARG A 97 8.66 -4.05 25.17
C ARG A 97 7.97 -2.70 25.29
N CYS A 98 8.66 -1.70 25.82
CA CYS A 98 8.20 -0.33 25.91
C CYS A 98 8.67 0.50 24.70
N THR A 99 8.23 1.76 24.62
CA THR A 99 8.71 2.67 23.59
C THR A 99 10.23 2.79 23.63
N ALA A 100 10.88 2.77 22.46
CA ALA A 100 12.33 2.85 22.37
C ALA A 100 12.89 4.05 23.18
N GLY A 101 13.90 3.79 24.00
CA GLY A 101 14.49 4.79 24.91
C GLY A 101 13.84 4.87 26.30
N THR A 102 12.83 4.04 26.59
CA THR A 102 12.29 3.89 27.96
C THR A 102 13.31 3.17 28.84
N ALA A 103 13.68 3.77 29.97
CA ALA A 103 14.55 3.14 30.96
C ALA A 103 13.72 2.55 32.10
N GLY A 104 13.73 1.23 32.30
CA GLY A 104 12.93 0.57 33.34
C GLY A 104 11.68 -0.09 32.77
N GLY A 105 10.48 0.36 33.14
CA GLY A 105 9.22 -0.18 32.64
C GLY A 105 8.28 0.90 32.11
N CYS A 106 7.13 0.48 31.62
CA CYS A 106 6.07 1.38 31.15
C CYS A 106 4.68 0.85 31.50
N TRP A 107 3.71 1.74 31.53
CA TRP A 107 2.30 1.42 31.69
C TRP A 107 1.61 1.42 30.34
N ASN A 108 0.98 0.32 29.97
CA ASN A 108 0.11 0.22 28.79
C ASN A 108 -1.32 0.57 29.20
N LEU A 109 -1.87 1.63 28.60
CA LEU A 109 -3.19 2.15 28.93
C LEU A 109 -4.19 1.86 27.82
N ARG A 110 -5.41 1.52 28.22
CA ARG A 110 -6.54 1.27 27.32
C ARG A 110 -7.79 1.93 27.86
N VAL A 111 -8.55 2.56 26.98
CA VAL A 111 -9.84 3.19 27.28
C VAL A 111 -10.88 2.60 26.35
N ASP A 112 -11.86 1.93 26.93
CA ASP A 112 -12.98 1.33 26.23
C ASP A 112 -14.28 2.09 26.51
N TRP A 113 -15.17 2.10 25.53
CA TRP A 113 -16.52 2.61 25.68
C TRP A 113 -17.47 1.83 24.77
N ASP A 114 -18.40 1.07 25.36
CA ASP A 114 -19.45 0.42 24.58
C ASP A 114 -20.45 1.48 24.10
N PRO A 115 -20.81 1.53 22.79
CA PRO A 115 -20.64 0.49 21.76
C PRO A 115 -19.37 0.53 20.89
N ALA A 116 -18.49 1.52 21.03
CA ALA A 116 -17.35 1.73 20.13
C ALA A 116 -16.14 0.81 20.39
N GLY A 117 -16.11 0.05 21.48
CA GLY A 117 -14.97 -0.77 21.86
C GLY A 117 -13.81 0.08 22.37
N GLU A 118 -12.59 -0.21 21.93
CA GLU A 118 -11.38 0.54 22.33
C GLU A 118 -11.33 1.90 21.62
N ILE A 119 -11.43 2.99 22.37
CA ILE A 119 -11.50 4.35 21.83
C ILE A 119 -10.19 5.14 21.97
N ALA A 120 -9.33 4.75 22.91
CA ALA A 120 -7.97 5.29 23.05
C ALA A 120 -7.03 4.28 23.72
N SER A 121 -5.76 4.31 23.36
CA SER A 121 -4.70 3.56 24.04
C SER A 121 -3.36 4.28 23.96
N GLY A 122 -2.40 3.87 24.79
CA GLY A 122 -1.09 4.50 24.81
C GLY A 122 -0.15 3.90 25.83
N ARG A 123 1.03 4.51 25.95
CA ARG A 123 2.07 4.12 26.88
C ARG A 123 2.56 5.31 27.69
N VAL A 124 2.80 5.07 28.99
CA VAL A 124 3.41 6.02 29.91
C VAL A 124 4.70 5.43 30.46
N ASP A 125 5.81 6.16 30.30
CA ASP A 125 7.10 5.83 30.90
C ASP A 125 6.98 5.90 32.43
N ASP A 126 7.25 4.78 33.11
CA ASP A 126 7.09 4.65 34.55
C ASP A 126 8.09 5.51 35.33
N ARG A 127 9.32 5.69 34.82
CA ARG A 127 10.34 6.47 35.51
C ARG A 127 10.23 7.96 35.24
N ALA A 128 9.99 8.32 33.98
CA ALA A 128 9.91 9.70 33.53
C ALA A 128 8.53 10.33 33.73
N ALA A 129 7.51 9.52 34.06
CA ALA A 129 6.13 9.97 34.24
C ALA A 129 5.57 10.76 33.06
N ARG A 130 5.97 10.39 31.85
CA ARG A 130 5.60 11.04 30.59
C ARG A 130 4.93 10.05 29.65
N ILE A 131 4.02 10.55 28.85
CA ILE A 131 3.41 9.76 27.78
C ILE A 131 4.44 9.61 26.66
N THR A 132 4.66 8.37 26.25
CA THR A 132 5.56 8.04 25.13
C THR A 132 4.78 7.74 23.87
N GLU A 133 3.57 7.20 24.00
CA GLU A 133 2.67 6.87 22.90
C GLU A 133 1.22 7.20 23.27
N ALA A 134 0.47 7.78 22.33
CA ALA A 134 -0.95 8.04 22.48
C ALA A 134 -1.66 7.84 21.13
N TRP A 135 -2.66 6.95 21.12
CA TRP A 135 -3.43 6.55 19.95
C TRP A 135 -4.91 6.77 20.19
N THR A 136 -5.57 7.35 19.20
CA THR A 136 -6.99 7.72 19.25
C THR A 136 -7.65 7.43 17.90
N GLY A 137 -8.94 7.07 17.90
CA GLY A 137 -9.70 6.79 16.68
C GLY A 137 -9.02 5.72 15.83
N ALA A 138 -8.78 6.01 14.54
CA ALA A 138 -8.15 5.08 13.59
C ALA A 138 -6.85 4.43 14.10
N GLN A 139 -6.04 5.15 14.87
CA GLN A 139 -4.71 4.69 15.31
C GLN A 139 -4.76 3.54 16.32
N VAL A 140 -5.90 3.36 16.98
CA VAL A 140 -6.12 2.31 17.97
C VAL A 140 -6.11 0.95 17.29
N ALA A 141 -7.05 0.73 16.38
CA ALA A 141 -7.22 -0.54 15.68
C ALA A 141 -6.22 -0.73 14.52
N TRP A 142 -5.71 0.36 13.93
CA TRP A 142 -4.88 0.28 12.72
C TRP A 142 -3.47 0.82 12.97
N LYS A 143 -2.51 -0.09 13.13
CA LYS A 143 -1.09 0.28 13.28
C LYS A 143 -0.59 1.16 12.12
N MET A 144 -1.06 0.91 10.89
CA MET A 144 -0.71 1.71 9.72
C MET A 144 -1.23 3.16 9.78
N ALA A 145 -2.25 3.46 10.58
CA ALA A 145 -2.76 4.82 10.79
C ALA A 145 -1.88 5.65 11.74
N ARG A 146 -0.84 5.06 12.34
CA ARG A 146 0.02 5.73 13.34
C ARG A 146 1.12 6.60 12.72
N GLY A 147 1.30 6.59 11.40
CA GLY A 147 2.32 7.40 10.71
C GLY A 147 3.75 6.87 10.85
N GLY A 148 3.93 5.55 10.75
CA GLY A 148 5.25 4.93 10.82
C GLY A 148 6.15 5.40 9.67
N LYS A 149 7.38 5.85 9.99
CA LYS A 149 8.35 6.27 8.97
C LYS A 149 8.65 5.11 8.02
N GLY A 150 8.39 5.33 6.74
CA GLY A 150 8.64 4.32 5.69
C GLY A 150 7.74 3.09 5.75
N ALA A 151 6.59 3.15 6.44
CA ALA A 151 5.65 2.03 6.54
C ALA A 151 5.18 1.50 5.17
N PHE A 152 5.14 2.37 4.16
CA PHE A 152 4.82 2.05 2.77
C PHE A 152 5.85 2.71 1.88
N GLY A 153 6.57 1.94 1.08
CA GLY A 153 7.55 2.47 0.14
C GLY A 153 8.97 2.63 0.68
N GLY A 154 9.25 2.33 1.94
CA GLY A 154 10.54 2.63 2.57
C GLY A 154 10.74 4.13 2.88
N ALA A 155 11.90 4.49 3.41
CA ALA A 155 12.17 5.85 3.89
C ALA A 155 12.47 6.86 2.76
N LYS A 156 13.09 6.42 1.67
CA LYS A 156 13.59 7.29 0.59
C LYS A 156 12.47 7.86 -0.26
N ILE A 157 11.52 7.07 -0.74
CA ILE A 157 10.40 7.63 -1.52
C ILE A 157 9.54 8.59 -0.69
N ASN A 158 9.42 8.34 0.62
CA ASN A 158 8.72 9.21 1.55
C ASN A 158 9.54 10.44 1.99
N SER A 159 10.81 10.53 1.61
CA SER A 159 11.61 11.71 1.91
C SER A 159 11.14 12.90 1.08
N THR A 160 11.10 14.08 1.70
CA THR A 160 10.61 15.30 1.05
C THR A 160 11.40 15.63 -0.22
N SER A 161 12.71 15.40 -0.25
CA SER A 161 13.55 15.68 -1.41
C SER A 161 13.24 14.78 -2.60
N VAL A 162 13.11 13.46 -2.40
CA VAL A 162 12.79 12.51 -3.47
C VAL A 162 11.37 12.72 -3.96
N TRP A 163 10.40 12.87 -3.05
CA TRP A 163 8.99 13.07 -3.41
C TRP A 163 8.79 14.37 -4.21
N LEU A 164 9.33 15.50 -3.72
CA LEU A 164 9.28 16.77 -4.45
C LEU A 164 10.07 16.71 -5.75
N GLY A 165 11.18 15.96 -5.80
CA GLY A 165 11.92 15.69 -7.03
C GLY A 165 11.03 15.07 -8.11
N PHE A 166 10.29 14.01 -7.78
CA PHE A 166 9.31 13.42 -8.71
C PHE A 166 8.20 14.42 -9.10
N CYS A 167 7.63 15.16 -8.15
CA CYS A 167 6.63 16.18 -8.44
C CYS A 167 7.14 17.25 -9.42
N ILE A 168 8.37 17.74 -9.20
CA ILE A 168 9.03 18.73 -10.05
C ILE A 168 9.28 18.14 -11.43
N VAL A 169 9.87 16.95 -11.54
CA VAL A 169 10.12 16.30 -12.84
C VAL A 169 8.81 16.07 -13.61
N PHE A 170 7.75 15.63 -12.93
CA PHE A 170 6.43 15.43 -13.52
C PHE A 170 5.86 16.72 -14.13
N LEU A 171 5.85 17.82 -13.36
CA LEU A 171 5.44 19.13 -13.87
C LEU A 171 6.39 19.64 -14.95
N LEU A 172 7.69 19.41 -14.80
CA LEU A 172 8.69 19.91 -15.74
C LEU A 172 8.48 19.30 -17.14
N GLY A 173 8.18 18.01 -17.21
CA GLY A 173 7.95 17.34 -18.49
C GLY A 173 6.56 17.55 -19.09
N LEU A 174 5.53 17.81 -18.28
CA LEU A 174 4.14 17.79 -18.76
C LEU A 174 3.42 19.14 -18.73
N ALA A 175 3.87 20.11 -17.94
CA ALA A 175 3.20 21.40 -17.81
C ALA A 175 3.31 22.25 -19.09
N GLU A 176 2.31 23.09 -19.31
CA GLU A 176 2.28 24.08 -20.37
C GLU A 176 2.74 25.46 -19.85
N TYR A 177 4.02 25.76 -20.01
CA TYR A 177 4.64 26.99 -19.50
C TYR A 177 4.12 28.27 -20.13
N ARG A 178 3.68 28.21 -21.39
CA ARG A 178 3.12 29.37 -22.10
C ARG A 178 1.74 29.76 -21.58
N ARG A 179 1.03 28.85 -20.91
CA ARG A 179 -0.31 29.06 -20.35
C ARG A 179 -0.39 28.44 -18.95
N PRO A 180 0.23 29.09 -17.95
CA PRO A 180 0.32 28.52 -16.60
C PRO A 180 -1.04 28.23 -15.98
N LEU A 181 -2.04 29.09 -16.23
CA LEU A 181 -3.43 28.95 -15.73
C LEU A 181 -4.33 28.12 -16.67
N SER A 182 -3.77 27.13 -17.37
CA SER A 182 -4.55 26.25 -18.24
C SER A 182 -5.24 25.13 -17.47
N TRP A 183 -6.38 24.66 -17.98
CA TRP A 183 -7.07 23.46 -17.46
C TRP A 183 -6.14 22.25 -17.39
N ARG A 184 -5.22 22.12 -18.35
CA ARG A 184 -4.24 21.03 -18.36
C ARG A 184 -3.28 21.09 -17.17
N ASN A 185 -2.79 22.28 -16.81
CA ASN A 185 -1.93 22.41 -15.64
C ASN A 185 -2.73 22.18 -14.36
N LEU A 186 -4.00 22.60 -14.30
CA LEU A 186 -4.88 22.24 -13.19
C LEU A 186 -5.07 20.71 -13.09
N ASP A 187 -5.25 20.02 -14.22
CA ASP A 187 -5.34 18.56 -14.28
C ASP A 187 -4.09 17.88 -13.68
N LEU A 188 -2.88 18.38 -14.01
CA LEU A 188 -1.61 17.89 -13.43
C LEU A 188 -1.47 18.21 -11.94
N LEU A 189 -1.90 19.40 -11.51
CA LEU A 189 -1.89 19.79 -10.09
C LEU A 189 -2.84 18.93 -9.27
N MET A 190 -4.01 18.58 -9.81
CA MET A 190 -4.96 17.70 -9.12
C MET A 190 -4.41 16.29 -8.93
N LEU A 191 -3.69 15.75 -9.92
CA LEU A 191 -2.93 14.51 -9.76
C LEU A 191 -1.86 14.61 -8.66
N LEU A 192 -1.12 15.71 -8.58
CA LEU A 192 -0.12 15.87 -7.51
C LEU A 192 -0.73 16.20 -6.14
N SER A 193 -1.95 16.73 -6.08
CA SER A 193 -2.58 17.18 -4.83
C SER A 193 -2.86 16.05 -3.83
N PHE A 194 -2.96 14.80 -4.30
CA PHE A 194 -2.96 13.62 -3.43
C PHE A 194 -1.76 13.57 -2.48
N SER A 195 -0.65 14.24 -2.82
CA SER A 195 0.54 14.36 -1.96
C SER A 195 0.22 15.03 -0.61
N VAL A 196 -0.71 15.98 -0.59
CA VAL A 196 -1.12 16.67 0.65
C VAL A 196 -1.84 15.70 1.57
N SER A 197 -2.76 14.91 1.01
CA SER A 197 -3.44 13.83 1.71
C SER A 197 -2.44 12.82 2.27
N LEU A 198 -1.50 12.34 1.43
CA LEU A 198 -0.48 11.38 1.83
C LEU A 198 0.45 11.92 2.93
N TRP A 199 0.78 13.21 2.89
CA TRP A 199 1.58 13.85 3.92
C TRP A 199 0.90 13.73 5.29
N PHE A 200 -0.40 14.03 5.41
CA PHE A 200 -1.14 13.86 6.66
C PHE A 200 -1.20 12.39 7.10
N PHE A 201 -1.38 11.46 6.16
CA PHE A 201 -1.36 10.02 6.45
C PHE A 201 -0.01 9.58 7.06
N ASN A 202 1.09 10.00 6.45
CA ASN A 202 2.44 9.69 6.91
C ASN A 202 2.75 10.30 8.29
N HIS A 203 2.02 11.34 8.71
CA HIS A 203 2.09 11.93 10.06
C HIS A 203 1.04 11.36 11.03
N GLY A 204 0.33 10.30 10.63
CA GLY A 204 -0.70 9.63 11.44
C GLY A 204 -1.99 10.42 11.60
N ASN A 205 -2.21 11.49 10.84
CA ASN A 205 -3.43 12.29 10.90
C ASN A 205 -4.46 11.82 9.86
N VAL A 206 -5.11 10.69 10.15
CA VAL A 206 -6.09 10.08 9.25
C VAL A 206 -7.32 10.97 9.01
N PHE A 207 -7.79 11.67 10.04
CA PHE A 207 -8.98 12.52 9.92
C PHE A 207 -8.77 13.76 9.03
N ALA A 208 -7.54 14.25 8.88
CA ALA A 208 -7.20 15.25 7.87
C ALA A 208 -6.89 14.61 6.51
N SER A 209 -6.16 13.50 6.51
CA SER A 209 -5.76 12.79 5.30
C SER A 209 -6.97 12.38 4.45
N VAL A 210 -7.90 11.60 5.01
CA VAL A 210 -8.95 10.95 4.22
C VAL A 210 -9.83 11.96 3.46
N PRO A 211 -10.37 13.04 4.08
CA PRO A 211 -11.14 14.04 3.34
C PRO A 211 -10.37 14.69 2.20
N LEU A 212 -9.05 14.89 2.34
CA LEU A 212 -8.22 15.55 1.33
C LEU A 212 -7.99 14.70 0.06
N ALA A 213 -8.27 13.39 0.11
CA ALA A 213 -8.24 12.53 -1.08
C ALA A 213 -9.46 12.73 -1.99
N TYR A 214 -10.62 13.15 -1.47
CA TYR A 214 -11.87 13.24 -2.23
C TYR A 214 -11.92 14.39 -3.25
N PRO A 215 -11.43 15.62 -2.96
CA PRO A 215 -11.43 16.69 -3.94
C PRO A 215 -10.72 16.36 -5.26
N PRO A 216 -9.48 15.82 -5.28
CA PRO A 216 -8.87 15.41 -6.54
C PRO A 216 -9.59 14.25 -7.21
N LEU A 217 -10.09 13.24 -6.47
CA LEU A 217 -10.90 12.16 -7.06
C LEU A 217 -12.15 12.72 -7.75
N ALA A 218 -12.92 13.56 -7.07
CA ALA A 218 -14.14 14.17 -7.62
C ALA A 218 -13.83 15.04 -8.85
N TYR A 219 -12.77 15.86 -8.80
CA TYR A 219 -12.32 16.66 -9.93
C TYR A 219 -11.96 15.78 -11.13
N LEU A 220 -11.11 14.76 -10.93
CA LEU A 220 -10.64 13.88 -12.00
C LEU A 220 -11.79 13.06 -12.58
N ALA A 221 -12.71 12.55 -11.76
CA ALA A 221 -13.92 11.87 -12.21
C ALA A 221 -14.78 12.78 -13.11
N ALA A 222 -15.08 14.00 -12.65
CA ALA A 222 -15.85 14.97 -13.42
C ALA A 222 -15.14 15.36 -14.72
N ARG A 223 -13.82 15.55 -14.67
CA ARG A 223 -13.00 15.91 -15.83
C ARG A 223 -13.00 14.80 -16.88
N CYS A 224 -12.76 13.56 -16.46
CA CYS A 224 -12.78 12.39 -17.31
C CYS A 224 -14.18 12.10 -17.87
N LEU A 225 -15.24 12.29 -17.06
CA LEU A 225 -16.62 12.20 -17.52
C LEU A 225 -16.92 13.23 -18.61
N TRP A 226 -16.51 14.48 -18.42
CA TRP A 226 -16.67 15.54 -19.42
C TRP A 226 -15.96 15.19 -20.74
N ILE A 227 -14.72 14.72 -20.71
CA ILE A 227 -13.98 14.26 -21.91
C ILE A 227 -14.70 13.07 -22.55
N GLY A 228 -15.13 12.10 -21.75
CA GLY A 228 -15.82 10.90 -22.20
C GLY A 228 -17.14 11.20 -22.92
N CYS A 229 -17.98 12.05 -22.33
CA CYS A 229 -19.28 12.42 -22.89
C CYS A 229 -19.15 13.33 -24.11
N THR A 230 -18.19 14.26 -24.12
CA THR A 230 -18.06 15.25 -25.21
C THR A 230 -17.15 14.82 -26.35
N GLY A 231 -16.25 13.86 -26.10
CA GLY A 231 -15.18 13.48 -27.02
C GLY A 231 -14.14 14.58 -27.26
N ARG A 232 -14.15 15.66 -26.46
CA ARG A 232 -13.25 16.80 -26.62
C ARG A 232 -11.95 16.54 -25.88
N ALA A 233 -10.87 16.43 -26.64
CA ALA A 233 -9.53 16.37 -26.07
C ALA A 233 -9.16 17.69 -25.37
N VAL A 234 -8.25 17.59 -24.39
CA VAL A 234 -7.70 18.76 -23.71
C VAL A 234 -6.83 19.54 -24.69
N ARG A 235 -7.05 20.86 -24.75
CA ARG A 235 -6.19 21.75 -25.53
C ARG A 235 -4.87 21.95 -24.79
N GLY A 236 -3.77 21.65 -25.47
CA GLY A 236 -2.42 21.89 -24.98
C GLY A 236 -1.43 21.03 -25.73
N ARG A 237 -0.14 21.39 -25.69
CA ARG A 237 0.92 20.60 -26.32
C ARG A 237 2.01 20.28 -25.30
N VAL A 238 2.47 19.04 -25.31
CA VAL A 238 3.70 18.67 -24.61
C VAL A 238 4.85 19.48 -25.20
N VAL A 239 5.52 20.29 -24.37
CA VAL A 239 6.50 21.28 -24.83
C VAL A 239 7.78 20.61 -25.33
N TRP A 240 8.14 19.48 -24.74
CA TRP A 240 9.37 18.76 -25.04
C TRP A 240 9.26 17.88 -26.29
N PRO A 241 10.35 17.74 -27.07
CA PRO A 241 10.46 16.71 -28.09
C PRO A 241 10.30 15.32 -27.48
N TYR A 242 9.69 14.41 -28.24
CA TYR A 242 9.37 13.07 -27.74
C TYR A 242 10.59 12.28 -27.27
N TRP A 243 11.74 12.44 -27.94
CA TRP A 243 12.96 11.72 -27.62
C TRP A 243 13.56 12.17 -26.27
N VAL A 244 13.37 13.43 -25.87
CA VAL A 244 13.77 13.93 -24.54
C VAL A 244 12.94 13.25 -23.47
N LEU A 245 11.62 13.20 -23.65
CA LEU A 245 10.72 12.56 -22.71
C LEU A 245 10.95 11.06 -22.62
N LEU A 246 11.23 10.41 -23.75
CA LEU A 246 11.54 8.98 -23.78
C LEU A 246 12.87 8.69 -23.07
N ALA A 247 13.92 9.47 -23.33
CA ALA A 247 15.20 9.35 -22.63
C ALA A 247 15.03 9.58 -21.12
N ALA A 248 14.27 10.60 -20.72
CA ALA A 248 13.95 10.85 -19.32
C ALA A 248 13.13 9.71 -18.69
N ALA A 249 12.18 9.13 -19.42
CA ALA A 249 11.40 7.98 -18.95
C ALA A 249 12.30 6.75 -18.71
N VAL A 250 13.25 6.48 -19.60
CA VAL A 250 14.22 5.38 -19.43
C VAL A 250 15.14 5.63 -18.24
N PHE A 251 15.67 6.85 -18.09
CA PHE A 251 16.47 7.24 -16.93
C PHE A 251 15.68 7.06 -15.62
N LEU A 252 14.45 7.57 -15.58
CA LEU A 252 13.57 7.45 -14.43
C LEU A 252 13.24 5.99 -14.14
N ALA A 253 13.01 5.14 -15.15
CA ALA A 253 12.81 3.71 -14.95
C ALA A 253 14.01 3.06 -14.23
N GLY A 254 15.24 3.36 -14.66
CA GLY A 254 16.44 2.89 -13.96
C GLY A 254 16.56 3.42 -12.52
N PHE A 255 16.31 4.72 -12.33
CA PHE A 255 16.32 5.34 -10.99
C PHE A 255 15.27 4.73 -10.05
N ARG A 256 14.07 4.47 -10.55
CA ARG A 256 12.95 3.83 -9.84
C ARG A 256 13.26 2.41 -9.41
N ILE A 257 13.90 1.62 -10.29
CA ILE A 257 14.40 0.28 -9.96
C ILE A 257 15.44 0.36 -8.85
N GLY A 258 16.40 1.30 -8.96
CA GLY A 258 17.39 1.54 -7.91
C GLY A 258 16.74 1.87 -6.56
N LEU A 259 15.75 2.78 -6.53
CA LEU A 259 15.00 3.09 -5.32
C LEU A 259 14.25 1.88 -4.75
N ASN A 260 13.67 1.04 -5.60
CA ASN A 260 12.99 -0.17 -5.16
C ASN A 260 13.97 -1.18 -4.51
N ILE A 261 15.15 -1.36 -5.09
CA ILE A 261 16.13 -2.34 -4.59
C ILE A 261 16.82 -1.85 -3.31
N GLU A 262 17.17 -0.56 -3.25
CA GLU A 262 18.03 -0.02 -2.18
C GLU A 262 17.26 0.39 -0.92
N ASP A 263 16.06 0.98 -1.06
CA ASP A 263 15.30 1.48 0.09
C ASP A 263 13.81 1.46 -0.19
N SER A 264 13.24 0.27 0.00
CA SER A 264 11.84 0.00 -0.18
C SER A 264 11.40 -1.08 0.81
N ASN A 265 10.11 -1.39 0.88
CA ASN A 265 9.62 -2.46 1.74
C ASN A 265 8.51 -3.25 1.07
N VAL A 266 8.28 -4.47 1.53
CA VAL A 266 7.15 -5.30 1.09
C VAL A 266 6.02 -5.19 2.09
N ILE A 267 4.87 -4.72 1.62
CA ILE A 267 3.64 -4.71 2.40
C ILE A 267 2.88 -6.04 2.28
N ASP A 268 1.86 -6.19 3.12
CA ASP A 268 1.02 -7.39 3.24
C ASP A 268 0.45 -7.87 1.90
N VAL A 269 0.07 -6.95 1.02
CA VAL A 269 -0.47 -7.24 -0.31
C VAL A 269 0.57 -7.96 -1.19
N GLY A 270 1.80 -7.44 -1.24
CA GLY A 270 2.90 -8.06 -2.01
C GLY A 270 3.34 -9.38 -1.42
N TYR A 271 3.41 -9.44 -0.08
CA TYR A 271 3.72 -10.66 0.65
C TYR A 271 2.67 -11.76 0.39
N ALA A 272 1.39 -11.40 0.34
CA ALA A 272 0.33 -12.34 0.00
C ALA A 272 0.46 -12.90 -1.42
N GLY A 273 0.94 -12.09 -2.37
CA GLY A 273 1.22 -12.53 -3.74
C GLY A 273 2.17 -13.72 -3.79
N VAL A 274 3.32 -13.64 -3.10
CA VAL A 274 4.31 -14.74 -3.11
C VAL A 274 3.86 -15.96 -2.32
N ILE A 275 3.11 -15.79 -1.21
CA ILE A 275 2.50 -16.92 -0.49
C ILE A 275 1.55 -17.67 -1.43
N GLY A 276 0.63 -16.96 -2.09
CA GLY A 276 -0.33 -17.56 -2.99
C GLY A 276 0.33 -18.27 -4.18
N ALA A 277 1.35 -17.65 -4.79
CA ALA A 277 2.14 -18.29 -5.84
C ALA A 277 2.81 -19.59 -5.35
N GLN A 278 3.34 -19.59 -4.13
CA GLN A 278 3.93 -20.80 -3.56
C GLN A 278 2.89 -21.90 -3.32
N ARG A 279 1.67 -21.57 -2.85
CA ARG A 279 0.58 -22.56 -2.69
C ARG A 279 0.19 -23.17 -4.03
N ILE A 280 -0.01 -22.34 -5.06
CA ILE A 280 -0.32 -22.80 -6.41
C ILE A 280 0.78 -23.73 -6.94
N ALA A 281 2.05 -23.32 -6.79
CA ALA A 281 3.19 -24.13 -7.24
C ALA A 281 3.34 -25.46 -6.46
N ALA A 282 2.80 -25.54 -5.24
CA ALA A 282 2.74 -26.76 -4.44
C ALA A 282 1.48 -27.61 -4.71
N GLY A 283 0.65 -27.23 -5.68
CA GLY A 283 -0.57 -27.95 -6.03
C GLY A 283 -1.72 -27.73 -5.03
N GLN A 284 -1.75 -26.57 -4.35
CA GLN A 284 -2.80 -26.18 -3.42
C GLN A 284 -3.45 -24.86 -3.84
N SER A 285 -4.75 -24.73 -3.62
CA SER A 285 -5.40 -23.44 -3.80
C SER A 285 -4.94 -22.46 -2.71
N PRO A 286 -4.67 -21.18 -3.04
CA PRO A 286 -4.32 -20.18 -2.04
C PRO A 286 -5.38 -20.03 -0.93
N TYR A 287 -6.66 -20.17 -1.26
CA TYR A 287 -7.77 -19.89 -0.37
C TYR A 287 -7.86 -20.92 0.77
N GLY A 288 -7.81 -20.44 2.02
CA GLY A 288 -7.81 -21.30 3.21
C GLY A 288 -6.45 -21.91 3.59
N HIS A 289 -5.40 -21.71 2.78
CA HIS A 289 -4.08 -22.32 2.97
C HIS A 289 -2.99 -21.32 3.38
N PHE A 290 -3.35 -20.09 3.72
CA PHE A 290 -2.39 -19.09 4.18
C PHE A 290 -1.86 -19.41 5.59
N PRO A 291 -0.60 -19.04 5.90
CA PRO A 291 -0.03 -19.29 7.22
C PRO A 291 -0.80 -18.55 8.32
N VAL A 292 -1.07 -19.23 9.43
CA VAL A 292 -1.84 -18.68 10.56
C VAL A 292 -1.05 -18.75 11.87
N GLU A 293 -1.46 -17.98 12.87
CA GLU A 293 -0.90 -18.07 14.23
C GLU A 293 -1.57 -19.15 15.06
N LYS A 294 -2.84 -18.96 15.43
CA LYS A 294 -3.64 -19.90 16.23
C LYS A 294 -2.83 -20.48 17.40
N SER A 295 -3.05 -21.75 17.75
CA SER A 295 -2.30 -22.48 18.78
C SER A 295 -1.04 -23.17 18.23
N LEU A 296 -0.51 -22.71 17.08
CA LEU A 296 0.64 -23.35 16.43
C LEU A 296 1.95 -23.00 17.14
N LYS A 297 2.89 -23.94 17.10
CA LYS A 297 4.20 -23.78 17.75
C LYS A 297 4.98 -22.63 17.11
N ALA A 298 5.40 -21.68 17.94
CA ALA A 298 6.32 -20.61 17.55
C ALA A 298 7.67 -21.18 17.06
N CYS A 299 8.26 -20.59 16.03
CA CYS A 299 9.54 -21.07 15.46
C CYS A 299 10.47 -19.96 14.95
N GLY A 300 10.14 -18.68 15.16
CA GLY A 300 11.00 -17.55 14.82
C GLY A 300 11.30 -16.66 16.02
N ALA A 301 12.02 -15.57 15.78
CA ALA A 301 12.30 -14.57 16.79
C ALA A 301 11.04 -13.76 17.13
N ALA A 302 10.99 -13.24 18.35
CA ALA A 302 9.97 -12.30 18.76
C ALA A 302 10.27 -10.91 18.16
N ASP A 303 9.22 -10.18 17.79
CA ASP A 303 9.32 -8.76 17.43
C ASP A 303 9.58 -7.88 18.68
N ALA A 304 9.65 -6.55 18.46
CA ALA A 304 9.90 -5.60 19.54
C ALA A 304 8.80 -5.62 20.62
N GLU A 305 7.58 -6.04 20.25
CA GLU A 305 6.46 -6.23 21.15
C GLU A 305 6.49 -7.60 21.86
N GLY A 306 7.41 -8.48 21.48
CA GLY A 306 7.52 -9.83 22.04
C GLY A 306 6.65 -10.87 21.33
N GLU A 307 6.00 -10.51 20.22
CA GLU A 307 5.14 -11.39 19.44
C GLU A 307 5.97 -12.20 18.43
N ILE A 308 5.69 -13.50 18.34
CA ILE A 308 6.33 -14.39 17.36
C ILE A 308 5.32 -14.73 16.28
N ARG A 309 5.35 -14.01 15.15
CA ARG A 309 4.45 -14.28 14.01
C ARG A 309 4.77 -15.57 13.25
N ASP A 310 5.98 -16.08 13.47
CA ASP A 310 6.53 -17.25 12.80
C ASP A 310 6.08 -18.55 13.47
N ARG A 311 5.38 -19.40 12.71
CA ARG A 311 4.73 -20.59 13.27
C ARG A 311 4.97 -21.80 12.38
N ILE A 312 5.10 -22.96 13.02
CA ILE A 312 5.16 -24.25 12.32
C ILE A 312 3.76 -24.55 11.81
N GLN A 313 3.58 -24.43 10.50
CA GLN A 313 2.30 -24.70 9.83
C GLN A 313 2.07 -26.20 9.71
N THR A 314 0.86 -26.58 9.29
CA THR A 314 0.46 -27.99 9.11
C THR A 314 1.30 -28.73 8.06
N ASN A 315 1.95 -28.01 7.16
CA ASN A 315 2.92 -28.54 6.19
C ASN A 315 4.33 -28.77 6.78
N GLY A 316 4.51 -28.55 8.09
CA GLY A 316 5.79 -28.69 8.81
C GLY A 316 6.77 -27.53 8.62
N ARG A 317 6.45 -26.54 7.77
CA ARG A 317 7.32 -25.39 7.50
C ARG A 317 7.11 -24.30 8.56
N CYS A 318 8.19 -23.61 8.88
CA CYS A 318 8.16 -22.44 9.73
C CYS A 318 7.84 -21.20 8.88
N GLU A 319 6.60 -20.70 8.91
CA GLU A 319 6.14 -19.62 8.03
C GLU A 319 5.59 -18.42 8.83
N SER A 320 5.81 -17.19 8.35
CA SER A 320 5.24 -15.99 8.99
C SER A 320 3.75 -15.87 8.69
N ALA A 321 2.95 -15.67 9.73
CA ALA A 321 1.50 -15.64 9.61
C ALA A 321 0.98 -14.44 8.80
N ASN A 322 0.06 -14.72 7.87
CA ASN A 322 -0.72 -13.73 7.13
C ASN A 322 -2.16 -14.25 6.88
N PRO A 323 -2.98 -14.41 7.93
CA PRO A 323 -4.26 -15.10 7.86
C PRO A 323 -5.34 -14.39 7.01
N GLN A 324 -5.09 -13.14 6.60
CA GLN A 324 -5.97 -12.32 5.75
C GLN A 324 -5.38 -12.09 4.35
N GLY A 325 -4.29 -12.79 3.99
CA GLY A 325 -3.66 -12.65 2.69
C GLY A 325 -4.40 -13.34 1.54
N ASP A 326 -5.35 -14.24 1.84
CA ASP A 326 -6.15 -14.99 0.86
C ASP A 326 -7.44 -14.28 0.42
N THR A 327 -7.43 -12.94 0.42
CA THR A 327 -8.61 -12.10 0.17
C THR A 327 -8.65 -11.49 -1.24
N TYR A 328 -7.65 -11.76 -2.08
CA TYR A 328 -7.51 -11.22 -3.42
C TYR A 328 -8.02 -12.18 -4.50
N GLY A 329 -8.22 -11.67 -5.71
CA GLY A 329 -8.57 -12.54 -6.84
C GLY A 329 -7.39 -13.42 -7.29
N PRO A 330 -7.66 -14.52 -8.01
CA PRO A 330 -6.66 -15.53 -8.33
C PRO A 330 -5.47 -15.00 -9.15
N VAL A 331 -5.71 -14.08 -10.07
CA VAL A 331 -4.67 -13.50 -10.94
C VAL A 331 -3.63 -12.74 -10.11
N ALA A 332 -4.00 -12.23 -8.94
CA ALA A 332 -3.09 -11.54 -8.03
C ALA A 332 -2.01 -12.48 -7.47
N TYR A 333 -2.31 -13.78 -7.36
CA TYR A 333 -1.36 -14.82 -6.93
C TYR A 333 -0.63 -15.45 -8.12
N GLU A 334 -1.34 -15.77 -9.20
CA GLU A 334 -0.75 -16.36 -10.41
C GLU A 334 0.33 -15.47 -11.03
N SER A 335 0.15 -14.15 -10.98
CA SER A 335 1.12 -13.17 -11.49
C SER A 335 2.47 -13.21 -10.76
N TYR A 336 2.53 -13.81 -9.56
CA TYR A 336 3.76 -13.99 -8.78
C TYR A 336 4.48 -15.31 -9.08
N LEU A 337 3.87 -16.24 -9.82
CA LEU A 337 4.48 -17.55 -10.14
C LEU A 337 5.87 -17.42 -10.79
N PRO A 338 6.09 -16.56 -11.81
CA PRO A 338 7.42 -16.42 -12.40
C PRO A 338 8.46 -15.92 -11.39
N GLY A 339 8.12 -14.91 -10.58
CA GLY A 339 9.01 -14.39 -9.55
C GLY A 339 9.34 -15.43 -8.49
N TYR A 340 8.34 -16.22 -8.06
CA TYR A 340 8.52 -17.33 -7.13
C TYR A 340 9.39 -18.44 -7.72
N TRP A 341 9.19 -18.85 -8.97
CA TRP A 341 10.01 -19.90 -9.59
C TRP A 341 11.47 -19.48 -9.77
N ILE A 342 11.74 -18.19 -10.00
CA ILE A 342 13.10 -17.67 -10.19
C ILE A 342 13.80 -17.41 -8.84
N ARG A 343 13.08 -16.87 -7.84
CA ARG A 343 13.69 -16.34 -6.61
C ARG A 343 13.25 -17.04 -5.32
N GLY A 344 12.23 -17.90 -5.37
CA GLY A 344 11.72 -18.65 -4.25
C GLY A 344 11.00 -17.80 -3.18
N TRP A 345 10.66 -18.46 -2.08
CA TRP A 345 10.18 -17.84 -0.84
C TRP A 345 10.64 -18.67 0.35
N SER A 346 11.31 -18.03 1.31
CA SER A 346 11.89 -18.66 2.51
C SER A 346 10.84 -19.19 3.49
N GLY A 347 9.58 -18.76 3.36
CA GLY A 347 8.56 -18.90 4.39
C GLY A 347 8.44 -17.66 5.28
N LYS A 348 9.38 -16.71 5.20
CA LYS A 348 9.46 -15.55 6.09
C LYS A 348 9.06 -14.25 5.40
N TRP A 349 8.79 -13.24 6.21
CA TRP A 349 8.65 -11.86 5.74
C TRP A 349 10.01 -11.17 5.83
N ASP A 350 10.92 -11.58 4.94
CA ASP A 350 12.32 -11.16 4.86
C ASP A 350 12.53 -10.19 3.66
N ASP A 351 13.66 -10.31 2.95
CA ASP A 351 14.01 -9.51 1.77
C ASP A 351 13.10 -9.79 0.55
N LEU A 352 12.37 -10.92 0.54
CA LEU A 352 11.30 -11.21 -0.42
C LEU A 352 11.63 -10.91 -1.91
N PRO A 353 12.74 -11.43 -2.46
CA PRO A 353 13.21 -11.07 -3.80
C PRO A 353 12.24 -11.39 -4.93
N ALA A 354 11.39 -12.41 -4.76
CA ALA A 354 10.31 -12.73 -5.71
C ALA A 354 9.28 -11.60 -5.82
N VAL A 355 8.98 -10.91 -4.71
CA VAL A 355 8.02 -9.81 -4.67
C VAL A 355 8.59 -8.57 -5.36
N HIS A 356 9.85 -8.21 -5.07
CA HIS A 356 10.54 -7.12 -5.75
C HIS A 356 10.61 -7.35 -7.26
N PHE A 357 10.98 -8.57 -7.68
CA PHE A 357 11.01 -8.94 -9.10
C PHE A 357 9.65 -8.73 -9.77
N THR A 358 8.58 -9.26 -9.19
CA THR A 358 7.22 -9.14 -9.76
C THR A 358 6.75 -7.68 -9.80
N SER A 359 6.96 -6.92 -8.72
CA SER A 359 6.61 -5.50 -8.65
C SER A 359 7.30 -4.69 -9.76
N ILE A 360 8.62 -4.85 -9.90
CA ILE A 360 9.42 -4.18 -10.94
C ILE A 360 8.98 -4.61 -12.34
N ALA A 361 8.76 -5.92 -12.56
CA ALA A 361 8.37 -6.44 -13.85
C ALA A 361 7.05 -5.83 -14.35
N PHE A 362 6.05 -5.69 -13.48
CA PHE A 362 4.77 -5.10 -13.85
C PHE A 362 4.80 -3.57 -13.92
N ASP A 363 5.66 -2.87 -13.16
CA ASP A 363 5.94 -1.44 -13.36
C ASP A 363 6.51 -1.19 -14.76
N LEU A 364 7.48 -2.02 -15.18
CA LEU A 364 8.06 -1.97 -16.52
C LEU A 364 7.05 -2.36 -17.61
N ALA A 365 6.17 -3.33 -17.34
CA ALA A 365 5.09 -3.69 -18.26
C ALA A 365 4.10 -2.55 -18.49
N CYS A 366 3.81 -1.74 -17.45
CA CYS A 366 3.01 -0.53 -17.58
C CYS A 366 3.71 0.52 -18.45
N LEU A 367 5.01 0.76 -18.22
CA LEU A 367 5.82 1.70 -19.01
C LEU A 367 5.85 1.32 -20.49
N LEU A 368 6.16 0.06 -20.80
CA LEU A 368 6.21 -0.43 -22.17
C LEU A 368 4.83 -0.36 -22.83
N GLY A 369 3.78 -0.83 -22.13
CA GLY A 369 2.41 -0.77 -22.62
C GLY A 369 1.97 0.66 -22.94
N LEU A 370 2.29 1.63 -22.08
CA LEU A 370 1.99 3.05 -22.29
C LEU A 370 2.75 3.66 -23.48
N ALA A 371 4.01 3.27 -23.70
CA ALA A 371 4.76 3.68 -24.89
C ALA A 371 4.09 3.17 -26.17
N LEU A 372 3.65 1.90 -26.18
CA LEU A 372 2.96 1.29 -27.31
C LEU A 372 1.56 1.88 -27.56
N VAL A 373 0.80 2.15 -26.48
CA VAL A 373 -0.47 2.90 -26.54
C VAL A 373 -0.24 4.28 -27.15
N GLY A 374 0.77 5.00 -26.68
CA GLY A 374 1.09 6.33 -27.18
C GLY A 374 1.46 6.32 -28.66
N LEU A 375 2.31 5.37 -29.08
CA LEU A 375 2.69 5.19 -30.47
C LEU A 375 1.46 4.92 -31.36
N ARG A 376 0.58 4.02 -30.90
CA ARG A 376 -0.61 3.60 -31.65
C ARG A 376 -1.63 4.71 -31.84
N PHE A 377 -1.88 5.54 -30.82
CA PHE A 377 -3.01 6.49 -30.84
C PHE A 377 -2.61 7.96 -30.93
N GLY A 378 -1.34 8.31 -30.74
CA GLY A 378 -0.85 9.69 -30.79
C GLY A 378 0.55 9.86 -31.38
N GLY A 379 1.12 8.81 -31.97
CA GLY A 379 2.44 8.83 -32.59
C GLY A 379 3.60 9.03 -31.60
N PRO A 380 4.81 9.38 -32.10
CA PRO A 380 6.01 9.49 -31.27
C PRO A 380 5.86 10.43 -30.07
N LEU A 381 5.16 11.55 -30.22
CA LEU A 381 4.96 12.51 -29.14
C LEU A 381 4.25 11.90 -27.94
N LEU A 382 3.14 11.19 -28.18
CA LEU A 382 2.40 10.53 -27.11
C LEU A 382 3.16 9.29 -26.60
N ALA A 383 3.90 8.61 -27.47
CA ALA A 383 4.78 7.49 -27.11
C ALA A 383 5.91 7.89 -26.16
N GLY A 384 6.38 9.14 -26.20
CA GLY A 384 7.30 9.69 -25.19
C GLY A 384 6.58 10.19 -23.93
N ALA A 385 5.43 10.86 -24.10
CA ALA A 385 4.73 11.53 -22.99
C ALA A 385 4.07 10.57 -21.99
N LEU A 386 3.45 9.48 -22.44
CA LEU A 386 2.77 8.53 -21.54
C LEU A 386 3.72 7.73 -20.63
N PRO A 387 4.78 7.07 -21.13
CA PRO A 387 5.72 6.39 -20.25
C PRO A 387 6.47 7.40 -19.36
N PHE A 388 6.77 8.61 -19.86
CA PHE A 388 7.31 9.67 -19.01
C PHE A 388 6.35 10.02 -17.86
N ALA A 389 5.06 10.21 -18.15
CA ALA A 389 4.07 10.52 -17.13
C ALA A 389 4.00 9.43 -16.06
N TRP A 390 4.02 8.15 -16.45
CA TRP A 390 4.10 7.03 -15.50
C TRP A 390 5.39 7.03 -14.70
N ALA A 391 6.55 7.19 -15.34
CA ALA A 391 7.84 7.15 -14.66
C ALA A 391 8.03 8.33 -13.69
N ALA A 392 7.55 9.51 -14.06
CA ALA A 392 7.71 10.74 -13.27
C ALA A 392 6.66 10.91 -12.16
N TYR A 393 5.52 10.22 -12.24
CA TYR A 393 4.46 10.39 -11.25
C TYR A 393 4.83 9.70 -9.92
N PRO A 394 4.88 10.43 -8.78
CA PRO A 394 5.37 9.88 -7.52
C PRO A 394 4.55 8.68 -7.00
N PHE A 395 3.24 8.65 -7.26
CA PHE A 395 2.39 7.56 -6.77
C PHE A 395 2.63 6.22 -7.47
N THR A 396 3.06 6.19 -8.74
CA THR A 396 3.44 4.91 -9.37
C THR A 396 4.75 4.41 -8.77
N GLN A 397 5.68 5.31 -8.40
CA GLN A 397 6.89 4.90 -7.68
C GLN A 397 6.57 4.46 -6.26
N TYR A 398 5.64 5.12 -5.58
CA TYR A 398 5.18 4.74 -4.26
C TYR A 398 4.63 3.30 -4.23
N VAL A 399 3.88 2.91 -5.26
CA VAL A 399 3.41 1.54 -5.49
C VAL A 399 4.57 0.57 -5.72
N SER A 400 5.48 0.92 -6.64
CA SER A 400 6.68 0.12 -6.90
C SER A 400 7.47 -0.12 -5.62
N SER A 401 7.83 0.93 -4.89
CA SER A 401 8.59 0.85 -3.64
C SER A 401 7.82 0.18 -2.48
N SER A 402 6.48 0.15 -2.50
CA SER A 402 5.70 -0.62 -1.52
C SER A 402 5.65 -2.12 -1.85
N ASN A 403 6.20 -2.50 -3.00
CA ASN A 403 6.22 -3.86 -3.55
C ASN A 403 4.86 -4.56 -3.50
N THR A 404 3.80 -3.78 -3.71
CA THR A 404 2.43 -4.28 -3.81
C THR A 404 2.12 -4.72 -5.24
N ASN A 405 1.02 -5.46 -5.40
CA ASN A 405 0.53 -5.92 -6.69
C ASN A 405 -0.44 -4.94 -7.39
N ASP A 406 -0.55 -3.71 -6.91
CA ASP A 406 -1.50 -2.71 -7.43
C ASP A 406 -1.14 -2.14 -8.81
N ALA A 407 0.05 -2.46 -9.36
CA ALA A 407 0.36 -2.21 -10.76
C ALA A 407 -0.31 -3.23 -11.73
N LEU A 408 -0.70 -4.41 -11.24
CA LEU A 408 -1.29 -5.48 -12.07
C LEU A 408 -2.59 -5.04 -12.77
N PRO A 409 -3.61 -4.47 -12.07
CA PRO A 409 -4.87 -4.12 -12.72
C PRO A 409 -4.66 -3.09 -13.84
N ALA A 410 -3.75 -2.13 -13.61
CA ALA A 410 -3.35 -1.13 -14.58
C ALA A 410 -2.64 -1.76 -15.78
N ALA A 411 -1.65 -2.63 -15.55
CA ALA A 411 -0.92 -3.32 -16.61
C ALA A 411 -1.89 -4.06 -17.54
N PHE A 412 -2.77 -4.90 -17.00
CA PHE A 412 -3.72 -5.66 -17.83
C PHE A 412 -4.63 -4.74 -18.65
N LEU A 413 -5.19 -3.67 -18.06
CA LEU A 413 -6.02 -2.75 -18.82
C LEU A 413 -5.23 -1.94 -19.85
N ILE A 414 -3.97 -1.55 -19.58
CA ILE A 414 -3.10 -0.87 -20.56
C ILE A 414 -2.91 -1.76 -21.79
N TRP A 415 -2.56 -3.03 -21.59
CA TRP A 415 -2.37 -3.99 -22.70
C TRP A 415 -3.67 -4.31 -23.43
N GLY A 416 -4.79 -4.42 -22.69
CA GLY A 416 -6.12 -4.53 -23.28
C GLY A 416 -6.50 -3.31 -24.14
N PHE A 417 -6.13 -2.10 -23.70
CA PHE A 417 -6.36 -0.85 -24.42
C PHE A 417 -5.44 -0.72 -25.64
N TRP A 418 -4.19 -1.16 -25.52
CA TRP A 418 -3.30 -1.26 -26.67
C TRP A 418 -3.86 -2.22 -27.72
N LEU A 419 -4.49 -3.33 -27.33
CA LEU A 419 -5.10 -4.34 -28.22
C LEU A 419 -6.60 -4.13 -28.46
N VAL A 420 -7.13 -2.94 -28.22
CA VAL A 420 -8.58 -2.66 -28.14
C VAL A 420 -9.40 -3.06 -29.38
N THR A 421 -8.77 -3.21 -30.55
CA THR A 421 -9.44 -3.67 -31.78
C THR A 421 -9.85 -5.14 -31.75
N SER A 422 -9.19 -5.97 -30.94
CA SER A 422 -9.53 -7.40 -30.77
C SER A 422 -10.56 -7.57 -29.65
N ALA A 423 -11.75 -8.09 -30.00
CA ALA A 423 -12.79 -8.37 -29.00
C ALA A 423 -12.33 -9.42 -27.98
N TRP A 424 -11.63 -10.46 -28.43
CA TRP A 424 -10.99 -11.46 -27.57
C TRP A 424 -10.04 -10.83 -26.57
N ALA A 425 -9.11 -9.98 -27.04
CA ALA A 425 -8.14 -9.33 -26.17
C ALA A 425 -8.83 -8.43 -25.13
N ARG A 426 -9.84 -7.65 -25.52
CA ARG A 426 -10.63 -6.85 -24.57
C ARG A 426 -11.26 -7.71 -23.48
N GLY A 427 -11.87 -8.85 -23.85
CA GLY A 427 -12.45 -9.77 -22.88
C GLY A 427 -11.41 -10.34 -21.92
N ILE A 428 -10.30 -10.85 -22.47
CA ILE A 428 -9.19 -11.45 -21.69
C ILE A 428 -8.61 -10.44 -20.70
N PHE A 429 -8.20 -9.26 -21.17
CA PHE A 429 -7.50 -8.29 -20.32
C PHE A 429 -8.42 -7.62 -19.29
N VAL A 430 -9.70 -7.43 -19.59
CA VAL A 430 -10.67 -6.97 -18.58
C VAL A 430 -10.87 -8.05 -17.51
N ALA A 431 -10.99 -9.32 -17.89
CA ALA A 431 -11.10 -10.42 -16.93
C ALA A 431 -9.85 -10.53 -16.06
N LEU A 432 -8.64 -10.53 -16.64
CA LEU A 432 -7.38 -10.60 -15.88
C LEU A 432 -7.25 -9.45 -14.87
N SER A 433 -7.59 -8.23 -15.28
CA SER A 433 -7.62 -7.08 -14.37
C SER A 433 -8.66 -7.29 -13.24
N SER A 434 -9.87 -7.72 -13.58
CA SER A 434 -10.99 -7.91 -12.63
C SER A 434 -10.71 -9.01 -11.62
N TRP A 435 -10.06 -10.08 -12.05
CA TRP A 435 -9.64 -11.20 -11.21
C TRP A 435 -8.30 -10.98 -10.52
N THR A 436 -7.69 -9.82 -10.70
CA THR A 436 -6.67 -9.30 -9.78
C THR A 436 -7.35 -8.53 -8.64
N LYS A 437 -8.17 -7.54 -9.01
CA LYS A 437 -8.95 -6.69 -8.09
C LYS A 437 -10.33 -6.43 -8.70
N PHE A 438 -11.40 -6.85 -8.02
CA PHE A 438 -12.77 -6.82 -8.55
C PHE A 438 -13.27 -5.43 -8.98
N ALA A 439 -12.66 -4.37 -8.45
CA ALA A 439 -12.95 -2.99 -8.78
C ALA A 439 -12.99 -2.72 -10.30
N THR A 440 -12.08 -3.34 -11.07
CA THR A 440 -11.99 -3.05 -12.51
C THR A 440 -13.09 -3.73 -13.34
N LEU A 441 -13.88 -4.63 -12.75
CA LEU A 441 -15.04 -5.24 -13.41
C LEU A 441 -16.07 -4.21 -13.87
N VAL A 442 -16.13 -3.06 -13.18
CA VAL A 442 -17.00 -1.92 -13.52
C VAL A 442 -16.85 -1.46 -14.97
N VAL A 443 -15.69 -1.68 -15.59
CA VAL A 443 -15.41 -1.23 -16.97
C VAL A 443 -15.91 -2.24 -18.03
N ALA A 444 -16.24 -3.47 -17.63
CA ALA A 444 -16.54 -4.57 -18.55
C ALA A 444 -17.72 -4.27 -19.51
N PRO A 445 -18.87 -3.73 -19.07
CA PRO A 445 -19.98 -3.42 -19.97
C PRO A 445 -19.59 -2.44 -21.08
N MET A 446 -18.80 -1.42 -20.73
CA MET A 446 -18.31 -0.43 -21.68
C MET A 446 -17.30 -1.02 -22.67
N TRP A 447 -16.39 -1.87 -22.21
CA TRP A 447 -15.36 -2.49 -23.05
C TRP A 447 -15.94 -3.56 -23.99
N LEU A 448 -17.00 -4.26 -23.58
CA LEU A 448 -17.77 -5.18 -24.42
C LEU A 448 -18.32 -4.48 -25.68
N THR A 449 -18.91 -3.31 -25.47
CA THR A 449 -19.64 -2.55 -26.51
C THR A 449 -18.75 -1.65 -27.36
N TYR A 450 -17.46 -1.55 -27.07
CA TYR A 450 -16.53 -0.75 -27.85
C TYR A 450 -16.27 -1.32 -29.27
N PRO A 451 -16.18 -0.48 -30.33
CA PRO A 451 -16.34 0.98 -30.32
C PRO A 451 -17.79 1.44 -30.38
N GLU A 452 -18.71 0.58 -30.79
CA GLU A 452 -20.15 0.87 -30.86
C GLU A 452 -20.93 -0.44 -30.71
N LEU A 453 -22.09 -0.38 -30.06
CA LEU A 453 -23.00 -1.51 -29.98
C LEU A 453 -23.77 -1.65 -31.30
N LYS A 454 -23.15 -2.28 -32.29
CA LYS A 454 -23.84 -2.85 -33.44
C LYS A 454 -24.12 -4.32 -33.14
N TRP A 455 -25.33 -4.79 -33.39
CA TRP A 455 -25.69 -6.21 -33.22
C TRP A 455 -24.83 -7.07 -34.16
N ARG A 456 -23.69 -7.51 -33.64
CA ARG A 456 -22.66 -8.29 -34.31
C ARG A 456 -22.31 -9.46 -33.39
N PRO A 457 -23.11 -10.54 -33.40
CA PRO A 457 -23.00 -11.62 -32.42
C PRO A 457 -21.59 -12.18 -32.34
N ARG A 458 -20.87 -12.29 -33.46
CA ARG A 458 -19.46 -12.71 -33.48
C ARG A 458 -18.53 -11.88 -32.58
N ARG A 459 -18.71 -10.55 -32.51
CA ARG A 459 -17.87 -9.68 -31.67
C ARG A 459 -18.24 -9.79 -30.19
N LEU A 460 -19.53 -9.88 -29.88
CA LEU A 460 -20.01 -10.07 -28.52
C LEU A 460 -19.55 -11.42 -27.98
N LEU A 461 -19.71 -12.49 -28.78
CA LEU A 461 -19.22 -13.84 -28.44
C LEU A 461 -17.70 -13.91 -28.33
N ALA A 462 -16.95 -13.18 -29.16
CA ALA A 462 -15.49 -13.12 -29.04
C ALA A 462 -15.04 -12.43 -27.73
N TYR A 463 -15.70 -11.34 -27.33
CA TYR A 463 -15.43 -10.71 -26.03
C TYR A 463 -15.80 -11.65 -24.89
N ALA A 464 -17.02 -12.18 -24.90
CA ALA A 464 -17.52 -13.08 -23.86
C ALA A 464 -16.65 -14.34 -23.76
N GLY A 465 -16.23 -14.90 -24.90
CA GLY A 465 -15.32 -16.03 -24.98
C GLY A 465 -13.94 -15.71 -24.42
N GLY A 466 -13.38 -14.53 -24.73
CA GLY A 466 -12.10 -14.10 -24.18
C GLY A 466 -12.16 -13.88 -22.66
N PHE A 467 -13.23 -13.24 -22.20
CA PHE A 467 -13.49 -13.03 -20.78
C PHE A 467 -13.65 -14.38 -20.05
N ALA A 468 -14.46 -15.29 -20.60
CA ALA A 468 -14.69 -16.61 -20.04
C ALA A 468 -13.39 -17.45 -20.02
N LEU A 469 -12.61 -17.44 -21.10
CA LEU A 469 -11.34 -18.16 -21.17
C LEU A 469 -10.36 -17.70 -20.08
N ALA A 470 -10.17 -16.39 -19.93
CA ALA A 470 -9.30 -15.84 -18.89
C ALA A 470 -9.85 -16.11 -17.47
N THR A 471 -11.17 -16.09 -17.30
CA THR A 471 -11.82 -16.47 -16.02
C THR A 471 -11.56 -17.93 -15.69
N VAL A 472 -11.79 -18.85 -16.64
CA VAL A 472 -11.56 -20.29 -16.44
C VAL A 472 -10.08 -20.56 -16.16
N ALA A 473 -9.17 -19.90 -16.88
CA ALA A 473 -7.74 -20.01 -16.62
C ALA A 473 -7.38 -19.56 -15.20
N ALA A 474 -7.84 -18.37 -14.79
CA ALA A 474 -7.54 -17.83 -13.46
C ALA A 474 -8.15 -18.65 -12.31
N PHE A 475 -9.38 -19.14 -12.50
CA PHE A 475 -10.05 -19.96 -11.50
C PHE A 475 -9.66 -21.45 -11.56
N SER A 476 -8.81 -21.87 -12.51
CA SER A 476 -8.31 -23.25 -12.58
C SER A 476 -7.58 -23.68 -11.30
N ILE A 477 -7.02 -22.73 -10.53
CA ILE A 477 -6.38 -23.00 -9.24
C ILE A 477 -7.32 -23.56 -8.18
N LEU A 478 -8.65 -23.44 -8.35
CA LEU A 478 -9.62 -24.08 -7.46
C LEU A 478 -9.71 -25.60 -7.69
N LEU A 479 -9.28 -26.09 -8.86
CA LEU A 479 -9.22 -27.52 -9.18
C LEU A 479 -8.04 -28.23 -8.50
N LEU A 480 -7.16 -27.46 -7.85
CA LEU A 480 -6.10 -28.01 -6.98
C LEU A 480 -6.67 -28.61 -5.69
N GLU A 481 -7.90 -28.24 -5.33
CA GLU A 481 -8.60 -28.81 -4.18
C GLU A 481 -9.38 -30.07 -4.55
N PRO A 482 -9.55 -31.04 -3.63
CA PRO A 482 -10.32 -32.26 -3.87
C PRO A 482 -11.79 -32.01 -4.25
N SER A 483 -12.37 -30.90 -3.76
CA SER A 483 -13.76 -30.51 -4.02
C SER A 483 -13.82 -29.08 -4.58
N PRO A 484 -13.98 -28.91 -5.90
CA PRO A 484 -14.06 -27.58 -6.52
C PRO A 484 -15.22 -26.72 -6.00
N LEU A 485 -16.36 -27.33 -5.67
CA LEU A 485 -17.50 -26.60 -5.10
C LEU A 485 -17.19 -26.05 -3.70
N HIS A 486 -16.51 -26.85 -2.87
CA HIS A 486 -16.06 -26.37 -1.57
C HIS A 486 -15.01 -25.27 -1.73
N ALA A 487 -14.04 -25.44 -2.62
CA ALA A 487 -13.02 -24.43 -2.91
C ALA A 487 -13.62 -23.11 -3.38
N ALA A 488 -14.66 -23.14 -4.23
CA ALA A 488 -15.40 -21.96 -4.66
C ALA A 488 -16.15 -21.27 -3.50
N HIS A 489 -16.71 -22.05 -2.57
CA HIS A 489 -17.33 -21.49 -1.35
C HIS A 489 -16.29 -20.83 -0.44
N VAL A 490 -15.13 -21.47 -0.23
CA VAL A 490 -14.03 -20.90 0.57
C VAL A 490 -13.51 -19.62 -0.09
N PHE A 491 -13.35 -19.62 -1.42
CA PHE A 491 -13.03 -18.40 -2.17
C PHE A 491 -14.05 -17.29 -1.89
N TYR A 492 -15.36 -17.58 -2.00
CA TYR A 492 -16.41 -16.60 -1.74
C TYR A 492 -16.34 -16.01 -0.32
N ASP A 493 -16.19 -16.87 0.69
CA ASP A 493 -16.11 -16.45 2.09
C ASP A 493 -14.87 -15.60 2.38
N ARG A 494 -13.71 -16.03 1.84
CA ARG A 494 -12.42 -15.36 2.08
C ARG A 494 -12.27 -14.06 1.30
N THR A 495 -12.84 -13.99 0.10
CA THR A 495 -12.67 -12.84 -0.80
C THR A 495 -13.91 -11.94 -0.74
N ILE A 496 -15.00 -12.31 -1.41
CA ILE A 496 -16.18 -11.47 -1.62
C ILE A 496 -16.82 -11.06 -0.30
N LYS A 497 -17.17 -12.02 0.55
CA LYS A 497 -17.85 -11.75 1.82
C LYS A 497 -16.99 -10.88 2.74
N ASN A 498 -15.73 -11.25 2.91
CA ASN A 498 -14.80 -10.51 3.75
C ASN A 498 -14.55 -9.07 3.25
N GLN A 499 -14.56 -8.81 1.93
CA GLN A 499 -14.43 -7.43 1.42
C GLN A 499 -15.71 -6.60 1.61
N ILE A 500 -16.89 -7.22 1.59
CA ILE A 500 -18.18 -6.54 1.83
C ILE A 500 -18.30 -6.14 3.31
N ASP A 501 -17.94 -7.04 4.22
CA ASP A 501 -18.04 -6.83 5.68
C ASP A 501 -16.84 -6.06 6.26
N ARG A 502 -15.91 -5.60 5.41
CA ARG A 502 -14.67 -4.96 5.84
C ARG A 502 -14.92 -3.57 6.43
N GLU A 503 -14.46 -3.38 7.66
CA GLU A 503 -14.34 -2.06 8.28
C GLU A 503 -12.99 -1.42 7.92
N SER A 504 -12.97 -0.08 7.79
CA SER A 504 -11.75 0.65 7.45
C SER A 504 -11.79 2.13 7.84
N PRO A 505 -10.70 2.65 8.43
CA PRO A 505 -10.59 4.06 8.80
C PRO A 505 -10.25 4.96 7.60
N PHE A 506 -9.86 4.39 6.46
CA PHE A 506 -9.30 5.10 5.32
C PHE A 506 -10.36 5.59 4.31
N SER A 507 -11.60 5.70 4.76
CA SER A 507 -12.72 6.22 3.96
C SER A 507 -13.71 6.93 4.87
N LEU A 508 -14.32 8.00 4.37
CA LEU A 508 -15.34 8.77 5.12
C LEU A 508 -16.59 7.93 5.40
N TRP A 509 -16.82 6.90 4.58
CA TRP A 509 -18.06 6.12 4.60
C TRP A 509 -18.23 5.29 5.87
N ASP A 510 -17.12 4.85 6.46
CA ASP A 510 -17.13 3.91 7.59
C ASP A 510 -16.68 4.57 8.91
N TRP A 511 -16.50 5.89 8.94
CA TRP A 511 -16.18 6.62 10.17
C TRP A 511 -17.28 6.57 11.23
N ARG A 512 -18.50 6.16 10.86
CA ARG A 512 -19.59 5.89 11.81
C ARG A 512 -19.19 4.85 12.87
N GLN A 513 -18.26 3.94 12.54
CA GLN A 513 -17.76 2.90 13.46
C GLN A 513 -17.21 3.49 14.77
N TYR A 514 -16.80 4.76 14.77
CA TYR A 514 -16.27 5.39 15.98
C TYR A 514 -17.35 5.83 16.97
N HIS A 515 -18.61 5.98 16.56
CA HIS A 515 -19.69 6.52 17.41
C HIS A 515 -19.35 7.86 18.11
N ALA A 516 -18.40 8.62 17.55
CA ALA A 516 -17.87 9.84 18.16
C ALA A 516 -18.72 11.07 17.78
N ARG A 517 -18.99 11.96 18.74
CA ARG A 517 -19.67 13.23 18.46
C ARG A 517 -18.86 14.08 17.47
N GLY A 518 -19.55 14.58 16.45
CA GLY A 518 -18.97 15.45 15.41
C GLY A 518 -18.51 14.71 14.15
N ILE A 519 -18.61 13.37 14.12
CA ILE A 519 -18.34 12.56 12.93
C ILE A 519 -19.68 12.21 12.25
N PRO A 520 -19.91 12.62 10.99
CA PRO A 520 -21.16 12.34 10.29
C PRO A 520 -21.25 10.87 9.85
N ASN A 521 -22.47 10.34 9.82
CA ASN A 521 -22.77 9.06 9.17
C ASN A 521 -23.17 9.32 7.71
N LEU A 522 -22.30 8.94 6.77
CA LEU A 522 -22.47 9.21 5.35
C LEU A 522 -22.89 7.98 4.52
N HIS A 523 -23.28 6.87 5.15
CA HIS A 523 -23.57 5.62 4.44
C HIS A 523 -24.70 5.73 3.40
N VAL A 524 -25.74 6.54 3.66
CA VAL A 524 -26.82 6.77 2.69
C VAL A 524 -26.26 7.45 1.43
N VAL A 525 -25.36 8.42 1.60
CA VAL A 525 -24.70 9.10 0.49
C VAL A 525 -23.81 8.11 -0.27
N GLN A 526 -23.07 7.25 0.43
CA GLN A 526 -22.28 6.17 -0.19
C GLN A 526 -23.17 5.28 -1.07
N TYR A 527 -24.28 4.75 -0.56
CA TYR A 527 -25.19 3.87 -1.32
C TYR A 527 -25.78 4.55 -2.55
N VAL A 528 -26.12 5.85 -2.45
CA VAL A 528 -26.58 6.61 -3.61
C VAL A 528 -25.48 6.72 -4.67
N LEU A 529 -24.24 7.00 -4.26
CA LEU A 529 -23.10 7.09 -5.18
C LEU A 529 -22.73 5.74 -5.78
N GLU A 530 -22.82 4.64 -5.03
CA GLU A 530 -22.65 3.27 -5.54
C GLU A 530 -23.71 2.95 -6.60
N GLY A 531 -24.97 3.30 -6.34
CA GLY A 531 -26.06 3.17 -7.32
C GLY A 531 -25.78 3.98 -8.59
N LEU A 532 -25.33 5.23 -8.45
CA LEU A 532 -24.94 6.07 -9.59
C LEU A 532 -23.75 5.51 -10.37
N LEU A 533 -22.77 4.90 -9.69
CA LEU A 533 -21.65 4.23 -10.33
C LEU A 533 -22.09 3.04 -11.16
N VAL A 534 -22.95 2.17 -10.61
CA VAL A 534 -23.51 1.01 -11.34
C VAL A 534 -24.32 1.47 -12.54
N LEU A 535 -25.19 2.47 -12.35
CA LEU A 535 -25.94 3.07 -13.45
C LEU A 535 -25.02 3.68 -14.51
N GLY A 536 -23.95 4.36 -14.11
CA GLY A 536 -22.92 4.90 -15.00
C GLY A 536 -22.21 3.82 -15.79
N ALA A 537 -21.80 2.72 -15.15
CA ALA A 537 -21.15 1.58 -15.79
C ALA A 537 -22.03 0.95 -16.88
N ILE A 538 -23.33 0.79 -16.60
CA ILE A 538 -24.31 0.30 -17.57
C ILE A 538 -24.56 1.35 -18.66
N ALA A 539 -24.79 2.60 -18.30
CA ALA A 539 -25.06 3.68 -19.25
C ALA A 539 -23.90 3.85 -20.24
N PHE A 540 -22.66 3.76 -19.78
CA PHE A 540 -21.48 3.87 -20.63
C PHE A 540 -21.30 2.69 -21.58
N ALA A 541 -21.99 1.57 -21.40
CA ALA A 541 -22.09 0.56 -22.46
C ALA A 541 -22.80 1.12 -23.72
N PHE A 542 -23.75 2.03 -23.54
CA PHE A 542 -24.60 2.51 -24.63
C PHE A 542 -24.32 3.96 -25.06
N VAL A 543 -23.79 4.79 -24.15
CA VAL A 543 -23.56 6.22 -24.37
C VAL A 543 -22.11 6.57 -24.01
N PRO A 544 -21.33 7.21 -24.90
CA PRO A 544 -21.65 7.56 -26.28
C PRO A 544 -21.89 6.32 -27.16
N ARG A 545 -22.77 6.47 -28.18
CA ARG A 545 -23.15 5.38 -29.10
C ARG A 545 -21.95 4.81 -29.86
N ARG A 546 -21.05 5.70 -30.29
CA ARG A 546 -19.75 5.38 -30.87
C ARG A 546 -18.68 6.07 -30.03
N LYS A 547 -17.72 5.29 -29.56
CA LYS A 547 -16.65 5.73 -28.65
C LYS A 547 -15.34 5.75 -29.41
N SER A 548 -14.66 6.89 -29.37
CA SER A 548 -13.25 6.96 -29.76
C SER A 548 -12.35 6.33 -28.68
N PRO A 549 -11.07 6.03 -28.98
CA PRO A 549 -10.11 5.61 -27.96
C PRO A 549 -10.00 6.62 -26.80
N LEU A 550 -10.09 7.92 -27.10
CA LEU A 550 -10.11 8.98 -26.10
C LEU A 550 -11.31 8.85 -25.15
N GLN A 551 -12.51 8.63 -25.69
CA GLN A 551 -13.71 8.46 -24.88
C GLN A 551 -13.66 7.18 -24.07
N LEU A 552 -13.16 6.08 -24.64
CA LEU A 552 -12.98 4.82 -23.90
C LEU A 552 -12.01 5.01 -22.73
N ALA A 553 -10.85 5.64 -22.95
CA ALA A 553 -9.89 5.92 -21.88
C ALA A 553 -10.51 6.82 -20.80
N ALA A 554 -11.10 7.95 -21.19
CA ALA A 554 -11.68 8.89 -20.24
C ALA A 554 -12.82 8.26 -19.41
N LEU A 555 -13.72 7.48 -20.02
CA LEU A 555 -14.78 6.80 -19.29
C LEU A 555 -14.26 5.61 -18.45
N THR A 556 -13.17 4.95 -18.88
CA THR A 556 -12.47 3.94 -18.06
C THR A 556 -11.94 4.59 -16.78
N ALA A 557 -11.22 5.72 -16.91
CA ALA A 557 -10.77 6.51 -15.76
C ALA A 557 -11.94 6.93 -14.87
N ALA A 558 -13.02 7.47 -15.44
CA ALA A 558 -14.17 7.94 -14.68
C ALA A 558 -14.83 6.83 -13.86
N LEU A 559 -14.97 5.61 -14.41
CA LEU A 559 -15.53 4.47 -13.69
C LEU A 559 -14.60 3.94 -12.60
N LEU A 560 -13.30 3.88 -12.85
CA LEU A 560 -12.33 3.43 -11.85
C LEU A 560 -12.23 4.42 -10.68
N ILE A 561 -12.14 5.73 -10.97
CA ILE A 561 -12.18 6.79 -9.95
C ILE A 561 -13.52 6.77 -9.21
N GLY A 562 -14.63 6.59 -9.93
CA GLY A 562 -15.96 6.47 -9.35
C GLY A 562 -16.07 5.30 -8.37
N PHE A 563 -15.46 4.16 -8.69
CA PHE A 563 -15.36 3.02 -7.77
C PHE A 563 -14.52 3.37 -6.55
N GLU A 564 -13.35 3.97 -6.76
CA GLU A 564 -12.47 4.40 -5.66
C GLU A 564 -13.12 5.43 -4.73
N LEU A 565 -13.96 6.33 -5.26
CA LEU A 565 -14.72 7.31 -4.47
C LEU A 565 -15.68 6.65 -3.48
N VAL A 566 -16.26 5.49 -3.82
CA VAL A 566 -17.27 4.81 -2.99
C VAL A 566 -16.70 3.65 -2.17
N LEU A 567 -15.40 3.40 -2.25
CA LEU A 567 -14.75 2.33 -1.50
C LEU A 567 -14.75 2.58 0.02
N THR A 568 -15.17 1.58 0.79
CA THR A 568 -15.02 1.56 2.26
C THR A 568 -13.56 1.50 2.69
N HIS A 569 -12.72 0.82 1.92
CA HIS A 569 -11.27 0.82 2.12
C HIS A 569 -10.59 1.39 0.89
N TRP A 570 -10.19 2.66 0.95
CA TRP A 570 -9.44 3.33 -0.10
C TRP A 570 -8.00 3.60 0.35
N PHE A 571 -7.05 3.50 -0.57
CA PHE A 571 -5.65 3.82 -0.27
C PHE A 571 -4.90 4.34 -1.51
N TYR A 572 -3.82 5.10 -1.31
CA TYR A 572 -3.04 5.75 -2.39
C TYR A 572 -2.48 4.78 -3.42
N LEU A 573 -2.31 3.52 -3.05
CA LEU A 573 -1.82 2.46 -3.92
C LEU A 573 -2.79 2.14 -5.06
N TYR A 574 -4.04 2.62 -5.01
CA TYR A 574 -5.06 2.39 -6.05
C TYR A 574 -5.00 3.41 -7.18
N ILE A 575 -4.39 4.59 -6.94
CA ILE A 575 -4.23 5.65 -7.95
C ILE A 575 -3.69 5.15 -9.31
N PRO A 576 -2.70 4.23 -9.37
CA PRO A 576 -2.24 3.67 -10.65
C PRO A 576 -3.30 2.93 -11.46
N TRP A 577 -4.41 2.49 -10.86
CA TRP A 577 -5.47 1.77 -11.58
C TRP A 577 -6.12 2.67 -12.63
N PHE A 578 -6.42 3.92 -12.30
CA PHE A 578 -7.01 4.89 -13.23
C PHE A 578 -5.98 5.78 -13.94
N PHE A 579 -4.81 5.99 -13.33
CA PHE A 579 -3.82 6.97 -13.81
C PHE A 579 -3.43 6.83 -15.30
N PRO A 580 -3.18 5.63 -15.86
CA PRO A 580 -2.87 5.45 -17.29
C PRO A 580 -3.91 6.08 -18.21
N PHE A 581 -5.18 5.92 -17.86
CA PHE A 581 -6.33 6.38 -18.63
C PHE A 581 -6.57 7.87 -18.45
N VAL A 582 -6.33 8.40 -17.25
CA VAL A 582 -6.30 9.84 -16.98
C VAL A 582 -5.20 10.52 -17.79
N ALA A 583 -3.97 9.97 -17.72
CA ALA A 583 -2.82 10.48 -18.48
C ALA A 583 -3.10 10.46 -19.98
N PHE A 584 -3.67 9.36 -20.51
CA PHE A 584 -4.12 9.30 -21.89
C PHE A 584 -5.15 10.38 -22.22
N ALA A 585 -6.20 10.53 -21.41
CA ALA A 585 -7.26 11.50 -21.66
C ALA A 585 -6.76 12.95 -21.67
N PHE A 586 -5.75 13.27 -20.85
CA PHE A 586 -5.23 14.63 -20.71
C PHE A 586 -4.09 14.96 -21.69
N LEU A 587 -3.35 13.95 -22.16
CA LEU A 587 -2.19 14.14 -23.04
C LEU A 587 -2.44 13.76 -24.50
N ALA A 588 -3.49 12.99 -24.80
CA ALA A 588 -3.82 12.62 -26.17
C ALA A 588 -4.16 13.89 -26.99
N PRO A 589 -3.64 13.99 -28.22
CA PRO A 589 -3.82 15.19 -29.03
C PRO A 589 -5.28 15.41 -29.40
N SER A 590 -5.68 16.67 -29.50
CA SER A 590 -6.96 17.07 -30.09
C SER A 590 -6.96 16.76 -31.58
N GLY A 591 -7.46 15.55 -31.92
CA GLY A 591 -7.81 15.05 -33.26
C GLY A 591 -7.07 15.65 -34.45
N ARG A 592 -6.16 14.87 -35.05
CA ARG A 592 -6.08 14.84 -36.51
C ARG A 592 -7.41 14.22 -36.96
N ALA A 593 -8.20 14.96 -37.73
CA ALA A 593 -9.45 14.45 -38.29
C ALA A 593 -9.19 13.08 -38.94
N ASP A 594 -10.05 12.09 -38.65
CA ASP A 594 -10.10 10.89 -39.48
C ASP A 594 -10.15 11.35 -40.95
N PRO A 595 -9.33 10.78 -41.85
CA PRO A 595 -9.52 11.00 -43.28
C PRO A 595 -10.98 10.68 -43.58
N GLN A 596 -11.71 11.67 -44.10
CA GLN A 596 -13.01 11.42 -44.71
C GLN A 596 -12.83 10.24 -45.68
N PRO A 597 -13.68 9.20 -45.63
CA PRO A 597 -13.66 8.19 -46.67
C PRO A 597 -13.84 8.92 -48.00
N GLU A 598 -12.94 8.68 -48.96
CA GLU A 598 -13.09 9.20 -50.31
C GLU A 598 -14.52 8.88 -50.79
N PRO A 599 -15.21 9.84 -51.42
CA PRO A 599 -16.49 9.54 -52.04
C PRO A 599 -16.25 8.42 -53.05
N ALA A 600 -17.01 7.33 -52.92
CA ALA A 600 -17.01 6.25 -53.89
C ALA A 600 -17.33 6.84 -55.27
N GLY A 601 -16.33 6.84 -56.15
CA GLY A 601 -16.49 7.02 -57.59
C GLY A 601 -16.91 5.72 -58.24
#